data_AF-A0A2I7SMT7-F1
#
_entry.id   AF-A0A2I7SMT7-F1
#
_cell.length_a   1.000
_cell.length_b   1.000
_cell.length_c   1.000
_cell.angle_alpha   90.00
_cell.angle_beta   90.00
_cell.angle_gamma   90.00
#
_symmetry.space_group_name_H-M   'P 1'
#
loop_
_entity.id
_entity.type
_entity.pdbx_description
1 polymer ?
#
loop_
_entity_poly.entity_id
_entity_poly.type
_entity_poly.pdbx_seq_one_letter_code
_entity_poly.pdbx_strand_id
1 'polypeptide(L)'
;MKNKFLVLLLAVVLWPLSGWAQSDIFEKYSDNTEVTYVSIKPKMFQMIAKMGINVDDPEAEAYMDMVKSITSFKTIVTANKGIASDISKWVSSRSNSLEELMEVKDEGTDVKFYVKEGKDSDHVKELLIFVNGVDKVLKNQGVEVNGENRDIETVVVSLTGDIDLKQISKLTDKMNIPAGKHLEKKK
;
A
#
# COMPACT_ATOMS: atom_id res chain seq x y z
N MET A 1 -1.33 51.01 -12.95
CA MET A 1 -0.67 50.22 -11.89
C MET A 1 -1.67 49.51 -10.96
N LYS A 2 -2.80 50.15 -10.57
CA LYS A 2 -3.81 49.54 -9.70
C LYS A 2 -4.41 48.21 -10.21
N ASN A 3 -4.65 48.07 -11.52
CA ASN A 3 -5.23 46.85 -12.09
C ASN A 3 -4.27 45.66 -12.07
N LYS A 4 -2.96 45.88 -12.21
CA LYS A 4 -1.94 44.82 -12.11
C LYS A 4 -1.78 44.33 -10.67
N PHE A 5 -1.91 45.24 -9.70
CA PHE A 5 -1.89 44.91 -8.28
C PHE A 5 -3.11 44.06 -7.91
N LEU A 6 -4.29 44.39 -8.44
CA LEU A 6 -5.53 43.62 -8.23
C LEU A 6 -5.42 42.18 -8.77
N VAL A 7 -4.84 42.01 -9.97
CA VAL A 7 -4.61 40.68 -10.58
C VAL A 7 -3.60 39.86 -9.76
N LEU A 8 -2.54 40.50 -9.25
CA LEU A 8 -1.54 39.84 -8.41
C LEU A 8 -2.13 39.39 -7.07
N LEU A 9 -3.01 40.20 -6.48
CA LEU A 9 -3.70 39.91 -5.22
C LEU A 9 -4.71 38.78 -5.40
N LEU A 10 -5.42 38.75 -6.54
CA LEU A 10 -6.31 37.64 -6.90
C LEU A 10 -5.53 36.32 -7.10
N ALA A 11 -4.35 36.36 -7.71
CA ALA A 11 -3.50 35.19 -7.91
C ALA A 11 -2.99 34.59 -6.58
N VAL A 12 -2.65 35.44 -5.60
CA VAL A 12 -2.22 35.01 -4.25
C VAL A 12 -3.37 34.41 -3.45
N VAL A 13 -4.59 34.95 -3.58
CA VAL A 13 -5.80 34.43 -2.92
C VAL A 13 -6.25 33.09 -3.51
N LEU A 14 -6.05 32.88 -4.81
CA LEU A 14 -6.41 31.63 -5.49
C LEU A 14 -5.33 30.54 -5.39
N TRP A 15 -4.08 30.89 -5.02
CA TRP A 15 -2.98 29.96 -4.84
C TRP A 15 -3.28 28.79 -3.88
N PRO A 16 -3.82 29.01 -2.65
CA PRO A 16 -4.06 27.93 -1.70
C PRO A 16 -5.21 26.99 -2.08
N LEU A 17 -6.09 27.36 -3.04
CA LEU A 17 -7.18 26.49 -3.48
C LEU A 17 -6.69 25.27 -4.29
N SER A 18 -5.47 25.30 -4.79
CA SER A 18 -4.86 24.19 -5.54
C SER A 18 -4.21 23.11 -4.65
N GLY A 19 -3.96 23.40 -3.37
CA GLY A 19 -3.22 22.51 -2.47
C GLY A 19 -4.06 21.43 -1.76
N TRP A 20 -5.39 21.46 -1.93
CA TRP A 20 -6.32 20.66 -1.11
C TRP A 20 -6.89 19.45 -1.85
N ALA A 21 -6.43 19.19 -3.08
CA ALA A 21 -6.94 18.12 -3.95
C ALA A 21 -6.06 16.85 -3.97
N GLN A 22 -5.02 16.75 -3.14
CA GLN A 22 -4.32 15.48 -2.92
C GLN A 22 -5.14 14.62 -1.95
N SER A 23 -6.34 14.23 -2.37
CA SER A 23 -7.07 13.17 -1.70
C SER A 23 -6.22 11.90 -1.72
N ASP A 24 -6.20 11.20 -0.59
CA ASP A 24 -5.64 9.86 -0.50
C ASP A 24 -6.24 9.00 -1.63
N ILE A 25 -5.39 8.33 -2.42
CA ILE A 25 -5.82 7.49 -3.55
C ILE A 25 -6.85 6.44 -3.10
N PHE A 26 -6.74 5.98 -1.86
CA PHE A 26 -7.64 5.00 -1.25
C PHE A 26 -9.05 5.57 -1.03
N GLU A 27 -9.16 6.83 -0.61
CA GLU A 27 -10.45 7.50 -0.41
C GLU A 27 -11.08 7.93 -1.73
N LYS A 28 -10.25 8.36 -2.69
CA LYS A 28 -10.71 8.74 -4.03
C LYS A 28 -11.44 7.58 -4.74
N TYR A 29 -11.01 6.35 -4.51
CA TYR A 29 -11.49 5.17 -5.22
C TYR A 29 -12.27 4.17 -4.34
N SER A 30 -12.54 4.49 -3.08
CA SER A 30 -13.20 3.55 -2.15
C SER A 30 -14.59 3.11 -2.58
N ASP A 31 -15.32 3.96 -3.30
CA ASP A 31 -16.69 3.69 -3.79
C ASP A 31 -16.74 3.41 -5.31
N ASN A 32 -15.58 3.20 -5.95
CA ASN A 32 -15.50 2.97 -7.39
C ASN A 32 -15.73 1.48 -7.73
N THR A 33 -16.62 1.20 -8.68
CA THR A 33 -17.01 -0.17 -9.08
C THR A 33 -15.94 -0.95 -9.85
N GLU A 34 -14.95 -0.27 -10.41
CA GLU A 34 -13.79 -0.84 -11.09
C GLU A 34 -12.61 -1.08 -10.15
N VAL A 35 -12.83 -0.89 -8.85
CA VAL A 35 -11.83 -1.04 -7.80
C VAL A 35 -12.34 -2.01 -6.75
N THR A 36 -11.50 -2.98 -6.41
CA THR A 36 -11.66 -3.73 -5.16
C THR A 36 -10.93 -2.99 -4.07
N TYR A 37 -11.68 -2.37 -3.16
CA TYR A 37 -11.14 -1.64 -2.02
C TYR A 37 -11.36 -2.43 -0.73
N VAL A 38 -10.30 -2.60 0.05
CA VAL A 38 -10.37 -3.18 1.40
C VAL A 38 -9.68 -2.22 2.37
N SER A 39 -10.38 -1.85 3.45
CA SER A 39 -9.79 -1.11 4.57
C SER A 39 -10.12 -1.78 5.89
N ILE A 40 -9.06 -2.20 6.59
CA ILE A 40 -9.18 -2.82 7.90
C ILE A 40 -8.78 -1.77 8.94
N LYS A 41 -9.69 -1.51 9.86
CA LYS A 41 -9.52 -0.53 10.96
C LYS A 41 -8.88 -1.20 12.19
N PRO A 42 -8.24 -0.44 13.10
CA PRO A 42 -7.53 -1.00 14.26
C PRO A 42 -8.38 -1.95 15.10
N LYS A 43 -9.67 -1.65 15.22
CA LYS A 43 -10.62 -2.47 16.01
C LYS A 43 -10.73 -3.91 15.48
N MET A 44 -10.64 -4.13 14.17
CA MET A 44 -10.68 -5.48 13.59
C MET A 44 -9.43 -6.28 13.96
N PHE A 45 -8.24 -5.64 13.89
CA PHE A 45 -6.99 -6.26 14.32
C PHE A 45 -7.00 -6.64 15.80
N GLN A 46 -7.54 -5.76 16.67
CA GLN A 46 -7.73 -6.05 18.08
C GLN A 46 -8.72 -7.19 18.32
N MET A 47 -9.78 -7.30 17.51
CA MET A 47 -10.73 -8.41 17.59
C MET A 47 -10.07 -9.73 17.20
N ILE A 48 -9.31 -9.77 16.09
CA ILE A 48 -8.54 -10.96 15.67
C ILE A 48 -7.57 -11.39 16.76
N ALA A 49 -6.80 -10.43 17.31
CA ALA A 49 -5.86 -10.71 18.39
C ALA A 49 -6.53 -11.24 19.67
N LYS A 50 -7.75 -10.77 19.98
CA LYS A 50 -8.53 -11.21 21.14
C LYS A 50 -9.26 -12.53 20.93
N MET A 51 -9.61 -12.85 19.68
CA MET A 51 -10.22 -14.14 19.33
C MET A 51 -9.24 -15.30 19.47
N GLY A 52 -7.95 -15.01 19.71
CA GLY A 52 -7.02 -15.94 20.36
C GLY A 52 -7.16 -17.35 19.82
N ILE A 53 -6.84 -17.54 18.54
CA ILE A 53 -6.53 -18.89 18.07
C ILE A 53 -5.41 -19.34 19.00
N ASN A 54 -5.65 -20.34 19.85
CA ASN A 54 -4.64 -20.90 20.73
C ASN A 54 -3.46 -21.28 19.86
N VAL A 55 -2.39 -20.49 19.91
CA VAL A 55 -1.16 -20.81 19.21
C VAL A 55 -0.08 -21.03 20.22
N ASP A 56 0.01 -22.30 20.63
CA ASP A 56 1.20 -22.91 21.22
C ASP A 56 2.37 -22.99 20.19
N ASP A 57 2.24 -22.28 19.07
CA ASP A 57 3.19 -22.18 17.97
C ASP A 57 3.86 -20.79 17.97
N PRO A 58 5.18 -20.71 18.23
CA PRO A 58 5.96 -19.47 18.20
C PRO A 58 5.84 -18.68 16.89
N GLU A 59 5.52 -19.34 15.77
CA GLU A 59 5.37 -18.69 14.48
C GLU A 59 4.08 -17.85 14.39
N ALA A 60 3.03 -18.31 15.06
CA ALA A 60 1.75 -17.62 15.09
C ALA A 60 1.67 -16.55 16.17
N GLU A 61 2.47 -16.67 17.24
CA GLU A 61 2.70 -15.56 18.19
C GLU A 61 3.30 -14.34 17.46
N ALA A 62 4.34 -14.55 16.66
CA ALA A 62 4.96 -13.49 15.85
C ALA A 62 3.96 -12.85 14.86
N TYR A 63 3.06 -13.66 14.28
CA TYR A 63 1.99 -13.15 13.42
C TYR A 63 0.98 -12.31 14.21
N MET A 64 0.64 -12.71 15.43
CA MET A 64 -0.27 -11.93 16.29
C MET A 64 0.31 -10.61 16.76
N ASP A 65 1.61 -10.56 17.03
CA ASP A 65 2.27 -9.32 17.39
C ASP A 65 2.34 -8.34 16.21
N MET A 66 2.55 -8.86 14.99
CA MET A 66 2.44 -8.05 13.77
C MET A 66 1.03 -7.48 13.60
N VAL A 67 0.00 -8.31 13.76
CA VAL A 67 -1.42 -7.89 13.66
C VAL A 67 -1.74 -6.81 14.69
N LYS A 68 -1.25 -6.93 15.93
CA LYS A 68 -1.43 -5.93 16.99
C LYS A 68 -0.73 -4.60 16.67
N SER A 69 0.39 -4.63 15.95
CA SER A 69 1.17 -3.44 15.65
C SER A 69 0.63 -2.63 14.47
N ILE A 70 -0.22 -3.25 13.64
CA ILE A 70 -0.90 -2.58 12.53
C ILE A 70 -2.05 -1.72 13.05
N THR A 71 -1.99 -0.43 12.71
CA THR A 71 -3.04 0.56 13.00
C THR A 71 -3.98 0.76 11.83
N SER A 72 -3.51 0.61 10.59
CA SER A 72 -4.35 0.71 9.40
C SER A 72 -3.82 -0.20 8.32
N PHE A 73 -4.73 -0.84 7.60
CA PHE A 73 -4.47 -1.51 6.35
C PHE A 73 -5.45 -0.99 5.31
N LYS A 74 -4.94 -0.60 4.15
CA LYS A 74 -5.73 -0.23 2.98
C LYS A 74 -5.13 -0.93 1.76
N THR A 75 -5.98 -1.47 0.89
CA THR A 75 -5.55 -1.95 -0.42
C THR A 75 -6.56 -1.61 -1.49
N ILE A 76 -6.03 -1.31 -2.68
CA ILE A 76 -6.78 -1.19 -3.93
C ILE A 76 -6.22 -2.21 -4.91
N VAL A 77 -7.12 -2.93 -5.55
CA VAL A 77 -6.85 -3.77 -6.71
C VAL A 77 -7.69 -3.25 -7.88
N THR A 78 -7.10 -3.08 -9.05
CA THR A 78 -7.82 -2.66 -10.25
C THR A 78 -7.24 -3.26 -11.53
N ALA A 79 -8.14 -3.46 -12.50
CA ALA A 79 -7.84 -3.81 -13.89
C ALA A 79 -7.97 -2.60 -14.83
N ASN A 80 -8.45 -1.45 -14.33
CA ASN A 80 -8.68 -0.27 -15.15
C ASN A 80 -7.36 0.50 -15.35
N LYS A 81 -6.88 0.56 -16.58
CA LYS A 81 -5.64 1.25 -16.99
C LYS A 81 -5.56 2.72 -16.56
N GLY A 82 -6.69 3.43 -16.58
CA GLY A 82 -6.77 4.82 -16.17
C GLY A 82 -6.53 4.99 -14.67
N ILE A 83 -7.18 4.15 -13.87
CA ILE A 83 -7.03 4.11 -12.41
C ILE A 83 -5.62 3.62 -12.05
N ALA A 84 -5.11 2.58 -12.72
CA ALA A 84 -3.75 2.09 -12.57
C ALA A 84 -2.69 3.20 -12.78
N SER A 85 -2.84 4.00 -13.85
CA SER A 85 -1.95 5.13 -14.12
C SER A 85 -2.02 6.20 -13.03
N ASP A 86 -3.21 6.47 -12.49
CA ASP A 86 -3.39 7.44 -11.40
C ASP A 86 -2.77 6.95 -10.09
N ILE A 87 -2.94 5.67 -9.75
CA ILE A 87 -2.28 5.03 -8.61
C ILE A 87 -0.75 5.13 -8.77
N SER A 88 -0.21 4.80 -9.94
CA SER A 88 1.23 4.90 -10.20
C SER A 88 1.76 6.32 -9.97
N LYS A 89 1.06 7.35 -10.47
CA LYS A 89 1.42 8.75 -10.22
C LYS A 89 1.35 9.10 -8.74
N TRP A 90 0.33 8.64 -8.03
CA TRP A 90 0.19 8.86 -6.60
C TRP A 90 1.34 8.20 -5.83
N VAL A 91 1.69 6.95 -6.14
CA VAL A 91 2.85 6.25 -5.55
C VAL A 91 4.14 7.02 -5.80
N SER A 92 4.41 7.46 -7.03
CA SER A 92 5.61 8.27 -7.34
C SER A 92 5.64 9.61 -6.61
N SER A 93 4.48 10.21 -6.32
CA SER A 93 4.41 11.42 -5.51
C SER A 93 4.71 11.15 -4.03
N ARG A 94 4.25 9.99 -3.53
CA ARG A 94 4.37 9.56 -2.14
C ARG A 94 5.79 9.05 -1.83
N SER A 95 6.42 8.39 -2.79
CA SER A 95 7.77 7.81 -2.64
C SER A 95 8.83 8.86 -2.29
N ASN A 96 8.62 10.14 -2.61
CA ASN A 96 9.54 11.22 -2.21
C ASN A 96 9.67 11.40 -0.70
N SER A 97 8.71 10.90 0.08
CA SER A 97 8.69 10.96 1.54
C SER A 97 8.97 9.61 2.21
N LEU A 98 9.32 8.60 1.40
CA LEU A 98 9.55 7.21 1.81
C LEU A 98 10.92 6.76 1.30
N GLU A 99 11.48 5.74 1.93
CA GLU A 99 12.67 5.05 1.46
C GLU A 99 12.27 3.84 0.61
N GLU A 100 12.87 3.68 -0.56
CA GLU A 100 12.69 2.49 -1.39
C GLU A 100 13.58 1.36 -0.85
N LEU A 101 12.96 0.28 -0.35
CA LEU A 101 13.70 -0.86 0.19
C LEU A 101 14.01 -1.92 -0.87
N MET A 102 13.09 -2.12 -1.81
CA MET A 102 13.19 -3.19 -2.80
C MET A 102 12.39 -2.84 -4.05
N GLU A 103 12.97 -3.17 -5.20
CA GLU A 103 12.31 -3.15 -6.50
C GLU A 103 12.56 -4.49 -7.20
N VAL A 104 11.50 -5.12 -7.70
CA VAL A 104 11.57 -6.36 -8.50
C VAL A 104 10.88 -6.11 -9.82
N LYS A 105 11.62 -6.29 -10.91
CA LYS A 105 11.10 -6.18 -12.28
C LYS A 105 11.23 -7.52 -12.97
N ASP A 106 10.11 -8.09 -13.41
CA ASP A 106 10.08 -9.38 -14.10
C ASP A 106 8.96 -9.45 -15.14
N GLU A 107 9.27 -9.87 -16.37
CA GLU A 107 8.37 -10.06 -17.53
C GLU A 107 7.28 -8.98 -17.81
N GLY A 108 7.41 -7.76 -17.28
CA GLY A 108 6.39 -6.69 -17.41
C GLY A 108 5.60 -6.42 -16.13
N THR A 109 5.93 -7.12 -15.05
CA THR A 109 5.55 -6.83 -13.67
C THR A 109 6.62 -5.98 -12.99
N ASP A 110 6.20 -4.96 -12.25
CA ASP A 110 7.05 -4.09 -11.43
C ASP A 110 6.50 -4.08 -10.00
N VAL A 111 7.32 -4.49 -9.03
CA VAL A 111 6.98 -4.59 -7.62
C VAL A 111 7.91 -3.69 -6.82
N LYS A 112 7.35 -2.74 -6.08
CA LYS A 112 8.10 -1.78 -5.29
C LYS A 112 7.66 -1.79 -3.84
N PHE A 113 8.65 -1.75 -2.95
CA PHE A 113 8.48 -1.67 -1.51
C PHE A 113 9.05 -0.36 -1.01
N TYR A 114 8.20 0.46 -0.43
CA TYR A 114 8.57 1.73 0.19
C TYR A 114 8.27 1.70 1.68
N VAL A 115 9.13 2.30 2.49
CA VAL A 115 8.91 2.41 3.93
C VAL A 115 9.12 3.81 4.46
N LYS A 116 8.49 4.09 5.59
CA LYS A 116 8.83 5.21 6.44
C LYS A 116 9.44 4.68 7.73
N GLU A 117 10.67 5.08 8.02
CA GLU A 117 11.37 4.67 9.23
C GLU A 117 10.55 4.96 10.50
N GLY A 118 10.61 4.01 11.43
CA GLY A 118 9.83 3.99 12.64
C GLY A 118 10.52 4.66 13.82
N LYS A 119 10.57 3.94 14.94
CA LYS A 119 11.24 4.37 16.18
C LYS A 119 12.73 4.00 16.20
N ASP A 120 13.11 3.00 15.41
CA ASP A 120 14.47 2.48 15.25
C ASP A 120 14.62 1.86 13.84
N SER A 121 15.79 1.29 13.53
CA SER A 121 16.12 0.73 12.22
C SER A 121 15.35 -0.54 11.85
N ASP A 122 14.77 -1.22 12.83
CA ASP A 122 14.07 -2.49 12.64
C ASP A 122 12.54 -2.30 12.51
N HIS A 123 12.04 -1.09 12.81
CA HIS A 123 10.62 -0.77 12.79
C HIS A 123 10.27 0.27 11.73
N VAL A 124 9.09 0.12 11.13
CA VAL A 124 8.55 1.09 10.16
C VAL A 124 7.18 1.60 10.58
N LYS A 125 6.97 2.90 10.34
CA LYS A 125 5.69 3.59 10.58
C LYS A 125 4.69 3.39 9.45
N GLU A 126 5.20 3.22 8.24
CA GLU A 126 4.42 3.07 7.01
C GLU A 126 5.16 2.08 6.11
N LEU A 127 4.42 1.13 5.55
CA LEU A 127 4.85 0.25 4.47
C LEU A 127 3.88 0.46 3.31
N LEU A 128 4.42 0.83 2.16
CA LEU A 128 3.68 1.00 0.92
C LEU A 128 4.23 0.00 -0.11
N ILE A 129 3.37 -0.88 -0.58
CA ILE A 129 3.69 -1.88 -1.60
C ILE A 129 2.91 -1.51 -2.86
N PHE A 130 3.61 -1.44 -3.98
CA PHE A 130 3.03 -1.16 -5.27
C PHE A 130 3.40 -2.26 -6.24
N VAL A 131 2.39 -2.85 -6.88
CA VAL A 131 2.54 -3.90 -7.88
C VAL A 131 1.83 -3.43 -9.14
N ASN A 132 2.54 -3.44 -10.26
CA ASN A 132 1.98 -3.10 -11.56
C ASN A 132 2.30 -4.21 -12.57
N GLY A 133 1.39 -4.50 -13.50
CA GLY A 133 1.53 -5.54 -14.52
C GLY A 133 1.35 -6.97 -14.00
N VAL A 134 0.41 -7.22 -13.07
CA VAL A 134 0.23 -8.53 -12.42
C VAL A 134 -0.30 -9.64 -13.35
N ASP A 135 -0.86 -9.27 -14.50
CA ASP A 135 -1.44 -10.12 -15.56
C ASP A 135 -0.56 -11.34 -15.94
N LYS A 136 0.77 -11.20 -15.91
CA LYS A 136 1.69 -12.28 -16.35
C LYS A 136 2.19 -13.20 -15.25
N VAL A 137 2.20 -12.75 -13.99
CA VAL A 137 2.68 -13.55 -12.85
C VAL A 137 1.55 -14.41 -12.30
N LEU A 138 0.30 -13.92 -12.34
CA LEU A 138 -0.89 -14.65 -11.93
C LEU A 138 -1.57 -15.39 -13.10
N LYS A 139 -0.80 -15.91 -14.06
CA LYS A 139 -1.33 -16.76 -15.14
C LYS A 139 -2.25 -17.84 -14.56
N ASN A 140 -3.56 -17.69 -14.76
CA ASN A 140 -4.65 -18.55 -14.28
C ASN A 140 -5.12 -18.37 -12.81
N GLN A 141 -4.80 -17.26 -12.14
CA GLN A 141 -5.30 -16.91 -10.80
C GLN A 141 -5.91 -15.50 -10.77
N GLY A 142 -6.75 -15.18 -11.77
CA GLY A 142 -7.57 -13.97 -11.70
C GLY A 142 -8.36 -13.93 -10.39
N VAL A 143 -8.53 -12.74 -9.82
CA VAL A 143 -9.42 -12.58 -8.66
C VAL A 143 -10.85 -12.54 -9.20
N GLU A 144 -11.66 -13.50 -8.78
CA GLU A 144 -13.09 -13.52 -9.07
C GLU A 144 -13.76 -12.37 -8.29
N VAL A 145 -14.13 -11.31 -9.00
CA VAL A 145 -14.89 -10.19 -8.44
C VAL A 145 -16.27 -10.23 -9.08
N ASN A 146 -17.29 -10.54 -8.27
CA ASN A 146 -18.68 -10.68 -8.72
C ASN A 146 -18.90 -11.75 -9.81
N GLY A 147 -18.16 -12.87 -9.78
CA GLY A 147 -18.32 -13.97 -10.75
C GLY A 147 -17.62 -13.77 -12.09
N GLU A 148 -16.88 -12.67 -12.28
CA GLU A 148 -16.07 -12.42 -13.46
C GLU A 148 -14.57 -12.51 -13.13
N ASN A 149 -13.82 -13.24 -13.95
CA ASN A 149 -12.36 -13.22 -13.91
C ASN A 149 -11.86 -11.88 -14.46
N ARG A 150 -11.22 -11.08 -13.62
CA ARG A 150 -10.62 -9.80 -14.01
C ARG A 150 -9.10 -9.96 -14.06
N ASP A 151 -8.50 -9.56 -15.19
CA ASP A 151 -7.05 -9.46 -15.31
C ASP A 151 -6.55 -8.39 -14.35
N ILE A 152 -5.70 -8.77 -13.40
CA ILE A 152 -5.21 -7.84 -12.38
C ILE A 152 -4.04 -7.07 -12.98
N GLU A 153 -4.21 -5.77 -13.14
CA GLU A 153 -3.12 -4.93 -13.64
C GLU A 153 -2.36 -4.27 -12.50
N THR A 154 -3.04 -3.76 -11.47
CA THR A 154 -2.40 -2.96 -10.43
C THR A 154 -2.94 -3.28 -9.05
N VAL A 155 -2.02 -3.43 -8.11
CA VAL A 155 -2.28 -3.57 -6.68
C VAL A 155 -1.48 -2.51 -5.94
N VAL A 156 -2.13 -1.79 -5.02
CA VAL A 156 -1.44 -0.94 -4.05
C VAL A 156 -1.90 -1.32 -2.65
N VAL A 157 -0.94 -1.46 -1.74
CA VAL A 157 -1.17 -1.82 -0.34
C VAL A 157 -0.48 -0.79 0.53
N SER A 158 -1.19 -0.23 1.51
CA SER A 158 -0.64 0.65 2.54
C SER A 158 -0.93 0.06 3.92
N LEU A 159 0.13 -0.11 4.70
CA LEU A 159 0.08 -0.50 6.10
C LEU A 159 0.70 0.61 6.93
N THR A 160 0.06 0.99 8.02
CA THR A 160 0.64 1.92 9.01
C THR A 160 0.59 1.30 10.39
N GLY A 161 1.61 1.54 11.20
CA GLY A 161 1.72 0.92 12.52
C GLY A 161 3.09 1.07 13.13
N ASP A 162 3.41 0.21 14.09
CA ASP A 162 4.77 0.01 14.61
C ASP A 162 5.27 -1.36 14.13
N ILE A 163 5.54 -1.48 12.83
CA ILE A 163 5.69 -2.77 12.16
C ILE A 163 7.16 -3.19 12.21
N ASP A 164 7.45 -4.34 12.79
CA ASP A 164 8.79 -4.94 12.77
C ASP A 164 9.08 -5.55 11.38
N LEU A 165 10.14 -5.07 10.73
CA LEU A 165 10.56 -5.52 9.40
C LEU A 165 10.88 -7.03 9.36
N LYS A 166 11.33 -7.62 10.48
CA LYS A 166 11.62 -9.06 10.60
C LYS A 166 10.35 -9.92 10.49
N GLN A 167 9.18 -9.34 10.71
CA GLN A 167 7.90 -10.02 10.57
C GLN A 167 7.37 -9.95 9.12
N ILE A 168 7.81 -8.98 8.32
CA ILE A 168 7.41 -8.81 6.91
C ILE A 168 8.02 -9.90 6.01
N SER A 169 9.26 -10.34 6.25
CA SER A 169 9.87 -11.46 5.51
C SER A 169 9.04 -12.73 5.66
N LYS A 170 8.56 -13.01 6.88
CA LYS A 170 7.66 -14.15 7.16
C LYS A 170 6.30 -14.03 6.43
N LEU A 171 5.80 -12.80 6.27
CA LEU A 171 4.54 -12.53 5.58
C LEU A 171 4.64 -12.79 4.07
N THR A 172 5.74 -12.36 3.46
CA THR A 172 5.97 -12.55 2.01
C THR A 172 6.17 -14.02 1.64
N ASP A 173 6.82 -14.80 2.50
CA ASP A 173 6.97 -16.25 2.33
C ASP A 173 5.62 -16.99 2.40
N LYS A 174 4.73 -16.62 3.31
CA LYS A 174 3.38 -17.21 3.42
C LYS A 174 2.42 -16.79 2.30
N MET A 175 2.56 -15.58 1.76
CA MET A 175 1.76 -15.10 0.64
C MET A 175 2.30 -15.55 -0.73
N ASN A 176 3.35 -16.38 -0.77
CA ASN A 176 4.00 -16.84 -1.99
C ASN A 176 4.44 -15.69 -2.92
N ILE A 177 4.80 -14.54 -2.33
CA ILE A 177 5.32 -13.39 -3.06
C ILE A 177 6.84 -13.57 -3.16
N PRO A 178 7.45 -13.54 -4.36
CA PRO A 178 8.88 -13.85 -4.56
C PRO A 178 9.89 -12.90 -3.87
N ALA A 179 9.42 -11.92 -3.07
CA ALA A 179 10.23 -10.90 -2.41
C ALA A 179 10.85 -11.33 -1.06
N GLY A 180 10.26 -12.30 -0.33
CA GLY A 180 10.65 -12.60 1.07
C GLY A 180 12.09 -13.10 1.24
N LYS A 181 12.54 -13.93 0.29
CA LYS A 181 13.89 -14.53 0.28
C LYS A 181 15.04 -13.52 0.16
N HIS A 182 14.75 -12.28 -0.22
CA HIS A 182 15.76 -11.23 -0.37
C HIS A 182 15.89 -10.31 0.86
N LEU A 183 14.94 -10.37 1.81
CA LEU A 183 14.95 -9.53 3.03
C LEU A 183 15.83 -10.10 4.15
N GLU A 184 16.11 -11.41 4.14
CA GLU A 184 16.95 -12.06 5.17
C GLU A 184 18.46 -11.85 4.97
N LYS A 185 18.89 -11.25 3.85
CA LYS A 185 20.33 -11.06 3.54
C LYS A 185 20.84 -9.70 3.98
N LYS A 186 20.91 -9.47 5.29
CA LYS A 186 21.95 -8.64 5.90
C LYS A 186 22.51 -9.38 7.13
N LYS A 187 23.57 -10.14 6.90
CA LYS A 187 24.57 -10.47 7.92
C LYS A 187 25.77 -9.55 7.71
#